data_AF-A0A966SIF3-F1
#
_entry.id   AF-A0A966SIF3-F1
#
_cell.length_a   1.000
_cell.length_b   1.000
_cell.length_c   1.000
_cell.angle_alpha   90.00
_cell.angle_beta   90.00
_cell.angle_gamma   90.00
#
_symmetry.space_group_name_H-M   'P 1'
#
loop_
_entity.id
_entity.type
_entity.pdbx_description
1 polymer ?
#
loop_
_entity_poly.entity_id
_entity_poly.type
_entity_poly.pdbx_seq_one_letter_code
_entity_poly.pdbx_strand_id
1 'polypeptide(L)' 'LKPGRYEYLFIVDGTWLPDPAASEVAPNPFGGWNSVLSVS' A
#
# COMPACT_ATOMS: atom_id res chain seq x y z
N LEU A 1 3.10 7.94 12.47
CA LEU A 1 1.76 7.32 12.54
C LEU A 1 1.58 6.71 13.92
N LYS A 2 0.36 6.65 14.45
CA LYS A 2 0.13 5.86 15.67
C LYS A 2 0.34 4.37 15.33
N PRO A 3 0.59 3.50 16.32
CA PRO A 3 0.63 2.07 16.05
C PRO A 3 -0.64 1.61 15.32
N GLY A 4 -0.46 0.82 14.27
CA GLY A 4 -1.55 0.42 13.39
C GLY A 4 -1.08 -0.14 12.05
N ARG A 5 -2.03 -0.70 11.30
CA ARG A 5 -1.85 -1.22 9.96
C ARG A 5 -2.40 -0.22 8.95
N TYR A 6 -1.57 0.15 7.98
CA TYR A 6 -1.88 1.17 6.99
C TYR A 6 -1.74 0.60 5.59
N GLU A 7 -2.73 0.86 4.73
CA GLU A 7 -2.69 0.51 3.32
C GLU A 7 -2.38 1.75 2.49
N TYR A 8 -1.47 1.63 1.52
CA TYR A 8 -1.03 2.76 0.71
C TYR A 8 -0.65 2.33 -0.71
N LEU A 9 -0.58 3.33 -1.58
CA LEU A 9 -0.11 3.26 -2.96
C LEU A 9 0.71 4.53 -3.24
N PHE A 10 1.70 4.45 -4.11
CA PHE A 10 2.36 5.61 -4.67
C PHE A 10 1.63 6.11 -5.91
N ILE A 11 1.71 7.41 -6.17
CA ILE A 11 1.31 7.99 -7.44
C ILE A 11 2.59 8.37 -8.19
N VAL A 12 2.87 7.69 -9.29
CA VAL A 12 4.02 7.96 -10.17
C VAL A 12 3.48 8.22 -11.56
N ASP A 13 3.80 9.37 -12.14
CA ASP A 13 3.30 9.80 -13.45
C ASP A 13 1.76 9.69 -13.60
N GLY A 14 1.03 10.01 -12.52
CA GLY A 14 -0.42 9.93 -12.48
C GLY A 14 -1.00 8.53 -12.33
N THR A 15 -0.15 7.50 -12.21
CA THR A 15 -0.56 6.10 -12.05
C THR A 15 -0.38 5.65 -10.60
N TRP A 16 -1.38 4.95 -10.08
CA TRP A 16 -1.33 4.33 -8.75
C TRP A 16 -0.53 3.02 -8.80
N LEU A 17 0.56 2.93 -8.04
CA LEU A 17 1.47 1.79 -8.02
C LEU A 17 1.70 1.29 -6.59
N PRO A 18 1.68 -0.03 -6.35
CA PRO A 18 2.16 -0.58 -5.08
C PRO A 18 3.67 -0.38 -4.96
N ASP A 19 4.15 -0.25 -3.73
CA ASP A 19 5.57 -0.33 -3.41
C ASP A 19 6.08 -1.76 -3.69
N PRO A 20 6.99 -1.97 -4.66
CA PRO A 20 7.56 -3.28 -4.95
C PRO A 20 8.45 -3.82 -3.82
N ALA A 21 8.87 -2.98 -2.88
CA ALA A 21 9.65 -3.38 -1.70
C ALA A 21 8.78 -3.66 -0.46
N ALA A 22 7.46 -3.47 -0.54
CA ALA A 22 6.59 -3.74 0.60
C ALA A 22 6.60 -5.23 0.97
N SER A 23 6.72 -5.50 2.27
CA SER A 23 6.74 -6.87 2.80
C SER A 23 5.37 -7.53 2.81
N GLU A 24 4.29 -6.75 2.76
CA GLU A 24 2.91 -7.22 2.76
C GLU A 24 2.07 -6.39 1.79
N VAL A 25 1.08 -7.04 1.17
CA VAL A 25 0.09 -6.41 0.29
C VAL A 25 -1.33 -6.85 0.67
N ALA A 26 -2.32 -6.03 0.33
CA ALA A 26 -3.74 -6.31 0.55
C ALA A 26 -4.55 -6.06 -0.74
N PRO A 27 -5.55 -6.89 -1.08
CA PRO A 27 -6.38 -6.66 -2.26
C PRO A 27 -7.21 -5.39 -2.05
N ASN A 28 -7.27 -4.53 -3.08
CA ASN A 28 -8.06 -3.30 -3.02
C ASN A 28 -9.40 -3.44 -3.77
N PRO A 29 -10.38 -2.57 -3.48
CA PRO A 29 -11.71 -2.65 -4.09
C PRO A 29 -11.76 -2.42 -5.61
N PHE A 30 -10.65 -1.99 -6.22
CA PHE A 30 -10.55 -1.67 -7.65
C PHE A 30 -9.88 -2.80 -8.45
N GLY A 31 -9.68 -3.97 -7.84
CA GLY A 31 -9.08 -5.14 -8.49
C GLY A 31 -7.54 -5.14 -8.53
N GLY A 32 -6.90 -4.23 -7.79
CA GLY A 32 -5.45 -4.17 -7.62
C GLY A 32 -5.01 -4.55 -6.20
N TRP A 33 -3.77 -4.20 -5.86
CA TRP A 33 -3.16 -4.47 -4.55
C TRP A 33 -2.61 -3.19 -3.95
N ASN A 34 -2.88 -2.95 -2.66
CA ASN A 34 -2.26 -1.92 -1.86
C ASN A 34 -1.03 -2.50 -1.14
N SER A 35 0.00 -1.69 -0.94
CA SER A 35 1.11 -2.01 -0.03
C SER A 35 0.68 -1.79 1.41
N VAL A 36 1.18 -2.62 2.32
CA VAL A 36 0.85 -2.56 3.75
C VAL A 36 2.07 -2.11 4.55
N LEU A 37 1.86 -1.13 5.43
CA LEU A 37 2.82 -0.68 6.43
C LEU A 37 2.28 -0.97 7.83
N SER A 38 3.02 -1.77 8.59
CA SER A 38 2.74 -2.02 10.00
C SER A 38 3.63 -1.14 10.88
N VAL A 39 3.01 -0.32 11.71
CA VAL A 39 3.68 0.54 12.69
C VAL A 39 3.38 -0.01 14.07
N SER A 40 4.42 -0.35 14.84
CA SER A 40 4.35 -0.84 16.22
C SER A 40 4.83 0.19 17.22
#